data_AF-M3JAS1-F1
#
_entry.id   AF-M3JAS1-F1
#
_cell.length_a   1.000
_cell.length_b   1.000
_cell.length_c   1.000
_cell.angle_alpha   90.00
_cell.angle_beta   90.00
_cell.angle_gamma   90.00
#
_symmetry.space_group_name_H-M   'P 1'
#
loop_
_entity.id
_entity.type
_entity.pdbx_description
1 polymer ?
#
loop_
_entity_poly.entity_id
_entity_poly.type
_entity_poly.pdbx_seq_one_letter_code
_entity_poly.pdbx_strand_id
1 'polypeptide(L)'
;MKFKEGISKKDLTFVFTGSNLSIKYGSSDTVTVNGYMNNTAYQIDKVELGNGNFITNSQINKIIQDISAYAKDNGITSISHDTIRNNQDMMNLVMSGWNS
;
A
#
# COMPACT_ATOMS: atom_id res chain seq x y z
N MET A 1 -6.94 9.11 -6.45
CA MET A 1 -5.91 8.87 -7.50
C MET A 1 -6.35 7.70 -8.36
N LYS A 2 -6.11 7.74 -9.68
CA LYS A 2 -6.45 6.64 -10.59
C LYS A 2 -5.26 6.26 -11.48
N PHE A 3 -4.94 4.97 -11.53
CA PHE A 3 -3.94 4.41 -12.44
C PHE A 3 -4.57 4.08 -13.81
N LYS A 4 -3.73 4.06 -14.85
CA LYS A 4 -4.14 3.61 -16.19
C LYS A 4 -4.28 2.07 -16.23
N GLU A 5 -4.78 1.57 -17.36
CA GLU A 5 -4.78 0.15 -17.68
C GLU A 5 -3.39 -0.49 -17.55
N GLY A 6 -3.37 -1.79 -17.25
CA GLY A 6 -2.15 -2.58 -17.10
C GLY A 6 -1.54 -2.57 -15.69
N ILE A 7 -2.05 -1.75 -14.77
CA ILE A 7 -1.71 -1.82 -13.35
C ILE A 7 -2.76 -2.63 -12.59
N SER A 8 -2.32 -3.64 -11.87
CA SER A 8 -3.16 -4.55 -11.10
C SER A 8 -2.83 -4.52 -9.60
N LYS A 9 -3.72 -5.08 -8.76
CA LYS A 9 -3.57 -5.10 -7.30
C LYS A 9 -2.21 -5.65 -6.86
N LYS A 10 -1.70 -6.67 -7.56
CA LYS A 10 -0.43 -7.33 -7.27
C LYS A 10 0.81 -6.46 -7.54
N ASP A 11 0.65 -5.41 -8.32
CA ASP A 11 1.76 -4.52 -8.68
C ASP A 11 2.01 -3.48 -7.60
N LEU A 12 1.05 -3.24 -6.69
CA LEU A 12 1.11 -2.20 -5.67
C LEU A 12 1.59 -2.73 -4.32
N THR A 13 2.38 -1.93 -3.62
CA THR A 13 2.63 -2.09 -2.17
C THR A 13 2.58 -0.73 -1.47
N PHE A 14 2.21 -0.73 -0.19
CA PHE A 14 2.01 0.48 0.62
C PHE A 14 2.93 0.46 1.84
N VAL A 15 3.65 1.56 2.09
CA VAL A 15 4.57 1.70 3.23
C VAL A 15 4.50 3.13 3.76
N PHE A 16 4.55 3.33 5.08
CA PHE A 16 4.82 4.65 5.65
C PHE A 16 6.32 4.90 5.73
N THR A 17 6.77 6.03 5.22
CA THR A 17 8.16 6.50 5.35
C THR A 17 8.14 7.86 6.03
N GLY A 18 8.49 7.89 7.32
CA GLY A 18 8.21 9.03 8.17
C GLY A 18 6.70 9.28 8.24
N SER A 19 6.26 10.51 7.95
CA SER A 19 4.84 10.87 7.89
C SER A 19 4.21 10.76 6.50
N ASN A 20 4.96 10.25 5.51
CA ASN A 20 4.51 10.12 4.12
C ASN A 20 3.97 8.72 3.85
N LEU A 21 2.96 8.63 2.99
CA LEU A 21 2.53 7.35 2.40
C LEU A 21 3.30 7.14 1.10
N SER A 22 4.07 6.07 1.03
CA SER A 22 4.76 5.61 -0.19
C SER A 22 3.95 4.48 -0.84
N ILE A 23 3.74 4.59 -2.15
CA ILE A 23 2.98 3.64 -2.98
C ILE A 23 3.89 3.23 -4.13
N LYS A 24 4.48 2.05 -4.06
CA LYS A 24 5.29 1.50 -5.16
C LYS A 24 4.38 0.72 -6.10
N TYR A 25 4.49 0.96 -7.40
CA TYR A 25 3.76 0.26 -8.44
C TYR A 25 4.73 -0.18 -9.54
N GLY A 26 4.55 -1.39 -10.07
CA GLY A 26 5.51 -1.96 -11.02
C GLY A 26 6.90 -2.19 -10.40
N SER A 27 7.95 -2.13 -11.23
CA SER A 27 9.32 -2.49 -10.84
C SER A 27 10.07 -1.35 -10.15
N SER A 28 9.97 -0.12 -10.66
CA SER A 28 10.73 1.04 -10.17
C SER A 28 9.89 2.23 -9.72
N ASP A 29 8.60 2.27 -10.07
CA ASP A 29 7.82 3.49 -9.94
C ASP A 29 7.23 3.64 -8.54
N THR A 30 7.32 4.85 -7.98
CA THR A 30 6.82 5.17 -6.65
C THR A 30 6.07 6.50 -6.66
N VAL A 31 4.90 6.53 -6.04
CA VAL A 31 4.18 7.75 -5.69
C VAL A 31 4.32 7.99 -4.20
N THR A 32 4.67 9.21 -3.81
CA THR A 32 4.71 9.62 -2.40
C THR A 32 3.61 10.65 -2.14
N VAL A 33 2.73 10.36 -1.19
CA VAL A 33 1.76 11.32 -0.64
C VAL A 33 2.39 11.95 0.60
N ASN A 34 2.86 13.18 0.44
CA ASN A 34 3.60 13.89 1.49
C ASN A 34 2.67 14.31 2.64
N GLY A 35 3.14 14.12 3.87
CA GLY A 35 2.43 14.53 5.08
C GLY A 35 1.12 13.80 5.35
N TYR A 36 0.90 12.64 4.70
CA TYR A 36 -0.31 11.83 4.83
C TYR A 36 -0.74 11.57 6.30
N MET A 37 0.22 11.35 7.19
CA MET A 37 -0.06 11.10 8.62
C MET A 37 -0.27 12.38 9.44
N ASN A 38 0.11 13.55 8.91
CA ASN A 38 0.10 14.80 9.66
C ASN A 38 -1.31 15.42 9.73
N ASN A 39 -2.10 15.27 8.66
CA ASN A 39 -3.44 15.85 8.58
C ASN A 39 -4.29 15.09 7.56
N THR A 40 -5.59 14.91 7.84
CA THR A 40 -6.53 14.28 6.92
C THR A 40 -6.65 15.02 5.59
N ALA A 41 -6.42 16.33 5.56
CA ALA A 41 -6.40 17.14 4.34
C ALA A 41 -5.26 16.75 3.36
N TYR A 42 -4.24 16.03 3.83
CA TYR A 42 -3.14 15.53 2.99
C TYR A 42 -3.35 14.07 2.54
N GLN A 43 -4.43 13.43 2.99
CA GLN A 43 -4.73 12.06 2.59
C GLN A 43 -5.40 12.02 1.22
N ILE A 44 -5.17 10.93 0.49
CA ILE A 44 -5.95 10.59 -0.70
C ILE A 44 -7.17 9.77 -0.27
N ASP A 45 -8.35 9.99 -0.84
CA ASP A 45 -9.53 9.22 -0.43
C ASP A 45 -9.47 7.75 -0.88
N LYS A 46 -9.03 7.54 -2.13
CA LYS A 46 -8.90 6.23 -2.74
C LYS A 46 -7.84 6.16 -3.84
N VAL A 47 -7.37 4.94 -4.08
CA VAL A 47 -6.63 4.51 -5.27
C VAL A 47 -7.56 3.65 -6.10
N GLU A 48 -7.69 3.96 -7.40
CA GLU A 48 -8.50 3.22 -8.36
C GLU A 48 -7.62 2.69 -9.50
N LEU A 49 -7.86 1.46 -9.95
CA LEU A 49 -7.17 0.82 -11.06
C LEU A 49 -7.97 0.97 -12.36
N GLY A 50 -7.33 0.73 -13.51
CA GLY A 50 -7.99 0.80 -14.83
C GLY A 50 -9.23 -0.09 -14.90
N ASN A 51 -9.13 -1.30 -14.33
CA ASN A 51 -10.21 -2.28 -14.30
C ASN A 51 -11.32 -2.02 -13.26
N GLY A 52 -11.37 -0.84 -12.64
CA GLY A 52 -12.43 -0.42 -11.70
C GLY A 52 -12.21 -0.83 -10.24
N ASN A 53 -11.32 -1.78 -9.96
CA ASN A 53 -10.97 -2.11 -8.57
C ASN A 53 -10.43 -0.88 -7.84
N PHE A 54 -10.80 -0.73 -6.58
CA PHE A 54 -10.36 0.41 -5.77
C PHE A 54 -10.09 0.04 -4.32
N ILE A 55 -9.27 0.85 -3.67
CA ILE A 55 -8.94 0.76 -2.25
C ILE A 55 -8.98 2.15 -1.61
N THR A 56 -9.61 2.27 -0.44
CA THR A 56 -9.74 3.54 0.29
C THR A 56 -8.52 3.80 1.19
N ASN A 57 -8.35 5.04 1.66
CA ASN A 57 -7.37 5.37 2.69
C ASN A 57 -7.48 4.50 3.94
N SER A 58 -8.70 4.25 4.42
CA SER A 58 -8.93 3.42 5.60
C SER A 58 -8.46 1.98 5.41
N GLN A 59 -8.68 1.42 4.22
CA GLN A 59 -8.20 0.08 3.86
C GLN A 59 -6.67 0.04 3.70
N ILE A 60 -6.06 1.06 3.08
CA ILE A 60 -4.59 1.19 3.00
C ILE A 60 -3.99 1.23 4.42
N ASN A 61 -4.55 2.05 5.31
CA ASN A 61 -4.08 2.17 6.69
C ASN A 61 -4.17 0.82 7.42
N LYS A 62 -5.28 0.08 7.22
CA LYS A 62 -5.48 -1.24 7.82
C LYS A 62 -4.49 -2.28 7.28
N ILE A 63 -4.23 -2.30 5.98
CA ILE A 63 -3.21 -3.18 5.37
C ILE A 63 -1.84 -2.92 6.00
N ILE A 64 -1.44 -1.65 6.14
CA ILE A 64 -0.13 -1.31 6.72
C ILE A 64 -0.06 -1.80 8.19
N GLN A 65 -1.14 -1.62 8.96
CA GLN A 65 -1.22 -2.14 10.33
C GLN A 65 -1.11 -3.67 10.39
N ASP A 66 -1.79 -4.38 9.48
CA ASP A 66 -1.76 -5.85 9.43
C ASP A 66 -0.38 -6.37 9.02
N ILE A 67 0.27 -5.71 8.06
CA ILE A 67 1.66 -6.01 7.67
C ILE A 67 2.61 -5.77 8.85
N SER A 68 2.43 -4.68 9.61
CA SER A 68 3.24 -4.42 10.80
C SER A 68 3.04 -5.47 11.90
N ALA A 69 1.80 -5.93 12.11
CA ALA A 69 1.51 -7.01 13.06
C ALA A 69 2.16 -8.34 12.62
N TYR A 70 1.95 -8.73 11.35
CA TYR A 70 2.58 -9.92 10.79
C TYR A 70 4.12 -9.84 10.88
N ALA A 71 4.71 -8.69 10.55
CA ALA A 71 6.16 -8.47 10.61
C ALA A 71 6.69 -8.68 12.03
N LYS A 72 6.00 -8.12 13.03
CA LYS A 72 6.34 -8.28 14.45
C LYS A 72 6.32 -9.75 14.87
N ASP A 73 5.26 -10.47 14.52
CA ASP A 73 5.07 -11.87 14.90
C ASP A 73 6.08 -12.81 14.22
N ASN A 74 6.63 -12.39 13.07
CA ASN A 74 7.61 -13.16 12.29
C ASN A 74 9.06 -12.61 12.38
N GLY A 75 9.34 -11.71 13.32
CA GLY A 75 10.69 -11.18 13.56
C GLY A 75 11.25 -10.32 12.42
N ILE A 76 10.40 -9.78 11.55
CA ILE A 76 10.79 -8.90 10.44
C ILE A 76 10.93 -7.47 10.98
N THR A 77 12.16 -6.99 11.03
CA THR A 77 12.51 -5.71 11.69
C THR A 77 12.48 -4.50 10.75
N SER A 78 12.48 -4.72 9.43
CA SER A 78 12.44 -3.65 8.43
C SER A 78 11.41 -3.95 7.34
N ILE A 79 10.38 -3.11 7.27
CA ILE A 79 9.29 -3.23 6.31
C ILE A 79 9.54 -2.22 5.18
N SER A 80 9.95 -2.75 4.03
CA SER A 80 10.10 -2.01 2.78
C SER A 80 9.13 -2.53 1.73
N HIS A 81 8.99 -1.81 0.61
CA HIS A 81 8.20 -2.29 -0.52
C HIS A 81 8.71 -3.64 -1.05
N ASP A 82 10.01 -3.88 -1.00
CA ASP A 82 10.62 -5.13 -1.46
C ASP A 82 10.44 -6.24 -0.42
N THR A 83 10.48 -5.91 0.88
CA THR A 83 10.11 -6.84 1.96
C THR A 83 8.69 -7.38 1.75
N ILE A 84 7.73 -6.49 1.49
CA ILE A 84 6.32 -6.86 1.27
C ILE A 84 6.17 -7.69 -0.01
N ARG A 85 6.78 -7.25 -1.13
CA ARG A 85 6.65 -7.91 -2.43
C ARG A 85 7.28 -9.31 -2.45
N ASN A 86 8.34 -9.52 -1.68
CA ASN A 86 9.04 -10.81 -1.60
C ASN A 86 8.48 -11.74 -0.50
N ASN A 87 7.47 -11.32 0.25
CA ASN A 87 6.79 -12.14 1.26
C ASN A 87 5.34 -12.41 0.82
N GLN A 88 5.02 -13.68 0.54
CA GLN A 88 3.71 -14.07 0.01
C GLN A 88 2.55 -13.71 0.96
N ASP A 89 2.73 -13.85 2.27
CA ASP A 89 1.67 -13.56 3.25
C ASP A 89 1.41 -12.06 3.34
N MET A 90 2.46 -11.24 3.37
CA MET A 90 2.33 -9.78 3.34
C MET A 90 1.65 -9.32 2.05
N MET A 91 2.01 -9.93 0.91
CA MET A 91 1.38 -9.59 -0.36
C MET A 91 -0.09 -10.02 -0.42
N ASN A 92 -0.44 -11.14 0.22
CA ASN A 92 -1.84 -11.56 0.37
C ASN A 92 -2.65 -10.54 1.19
N LEU A 93 -2.09 -9.97 2.26
CA LEU A 93 -2.72 -8.89 3.03
C LEU A 93 -2.98 -7.65 2.15
N VAL A 94 -2.01 -7.28 1.30
CA VAL A 94 -2.18 -6.18 0.35
C VAL A 94 -3.33 -6.46 -0.62
N MET A 95 -3.39 -7.67 -1.19
CA MET A 95 -4.40 -8.04 -2.17
C MET A 95 -5.81 -8.14 -1.58
N SER A 96 -5.94 -8.57 -0.31
CA SER A 96 -7.25 -8.77 0.33
C SER A 96 -7.99 -7.48 0.70
N GLY A 97 -7.30 -6.34 0.77
CA GLY A 97 -7.93 -5.07 1.15
C GLY A 97 -8.62 -4.31 0.02
N TRP A 98 -8.61 -4.83 -1.21
CA TRP A 98 -9.21 -4.16 -2.38
C TRP A 98 -10.67 -4.53 -2.59
N ASN A 99 -11.48 -3.55 -3.00
CA ASN A 99 -12.84 -3.74 -3.48
C ASN A 99 -12.87 -3.96 -5.00
N SER A 100 -13.97 -4.52 -5.48
CA SER A 100 -14.27 -4.72 -6.92
C SER A 100 -15.41 -3.82 -7.37
#